data_AF-A0A939ZFG0-F1
#
_entry.id   AF-A0A939ZFG0-F1
#
_cell.length_a   1.000
_cell.length_b   1.000
_cell.length_c   1.000
_cell.angle_alpha   90.00
_cell.angle_beta   90.00
_cell.angle_gamma   90.00
#
_symmetry.space_group_name_H-M   'P 1'
#
loop_
_entity.id
_entity.type
_entity.pdbx_description
1 polymer ?
#
loop_
_entity_poly.entity_id
_entity_poly.type
_entity_poly.pdbx_seq_one_letter_code
_entity_poly.pdbx_strand_id
1 'polypeptide(L)'
;MNKKMNNKGFSLVELIIVIAIMAILIGVLAPMLYKYVEKSRESTDITNLDTCVNVVQAYYADQGIPSGGITITGAHDSNFVASPNDALTDANADKSAVKGAWTITATIAADGTITYTDDGNGKYYKVDGNKFVPK
;
A
#
# COMPACT_ATOMS: atom_id res chain seq x y z
N MET A 1 -24.91 58.51 16.79
CA MET A 1 -25.35 57.49 15.80
C MET A 1 -25.00 56.11 16.35
N ASN A 2 -25.95 55.41 16.99
CA ASN A 2 -25.66 54.08 17.58
C ASN A 2 -26.05 52.97 16.62
N LYS A 3 -25.03 52.36 15.98
CA LYS A 3 -25.15 51.19 15.11
C LYS A 3 -25.50 49.98 15.98
N LYS A 4 -26.76 49.51 15.92
CA LYS A 4 -27.17 48.25 16.55
C LYS A 4 -26.45 47.09 15.83
N MET A 5 -25.43 46.53 16.47
CA MET A 5 -24.77 45.31 16.02
C MET A 5 -25.73 44.15 16.25
N ASN A 6 -26.32 43.65 15.17
CA ASN A 6 -27.19 42.47 15.20
C ASN A 6 -26.30 41.22 15.27
N ASN A 7 -25.80 40.92 16.46
CA ASN A 7 -25.14 39.65 16.74
C ASN A 7 -26.23 38.56 16.80
N LYS A 8 -26.71 38.13 15.64
CA LYS A 8 -27.46 36.87 15.52
C LYS A 8 -26.45 35.73 15.74
N GLY A 9 -26.26 35.36 17.00
CA GLY A 9 -25.57 34.13 17.35
C GLY A 9 -26.34 32.92 16.82
N PHE A 10 -25.62 31.84 16.54
CA PHE A 10 -26.18 30.56 16.14
C PHE A 10 -27.23 30.10 17.18
N SER A 11 -28.41 29.66 16.75
CA SER A 11 -29.39 29.09 17.66
C SER A 11 -28.87 27.77 18.23
N LEU A 12 -29.12 27.51 19.51
CA LEU A 12 -28.82 26.21 20.13
C LEU A 12 -29.49 25.06 19.36
N VAL A 13 -30.69 25.30 18.82
CA VAL A 13 -31.42 24.31 18.00
C VAL A 13 -30.69 24.03 16.68
N GLU A 14 -30.12 25.05 16.05
CA GLU A 14 -29.37 24.87 14.81
C GLU A 14 -28.10 24.05 15.07
N LEU A 15 -27.43 24.26 16.21
CA LEU A 15 -26.23 23.51 16.58
C LEU A 15 -26.53 22.03 16.88
N ILE A 16 -27.62 21.72 17.61
CA ILE A 16 -27.96 20.32 17.93
C ILE A 16 -28.32 19.49 16.68
N ILE A 17 -28.95 20.12 15.68
CA ILE A 17 -29.29 19.43 14.43
C ILE A 17 -28.01 19.11 13.65
N VAL A 18 -27.03 20.03 13.64
CA VAL A 18 -25.74 19.81 12.95
C VAL A 18 -24.97 18.65 13.56
N ILE A 19 -24.83 18.58 14.89
CA ILE A 19 -24.13 17.46 15.54
C ILE A 19 -24.86 16.13 15.34
N ALA A 20 -26.21 16.15 15.28
CA ALA A 20 -27.00 14.95 15.02
C ALA A 20 -26.75 14.40 13.62
N ILE A 21 -26.71 15.26 12.60
CA ILE A 21 -26.41 14.84 11.22
C ILE A 21 -24.94 14.37 11.10
N MET A 22 -23.99 15.09 11.70
CA MET A 22 -22.56 14.68 11.69
C MET A 22 -22.37 13.31 12.34
N ALA A 23 -23.08 13.01 13.43
CA ALA A 23 -23.03 11.70 14.09
C ALA A 23 -23.51 10.57 13.16
N ILE A 24 -24.60 10.78 12.42
CA ILE A 24 -25.12 9.80 11.45
C ILE A 24 -24.11 9.60 10.31
N LEU A 25 -23.54 10.68 9.76
CA LEU A 25 -22.57 10.62 8.66
C LEU A 25 -21.29 9.87 9.06
N ILE A 26 -20.74 10.13 10.26
CA ILE A 26 -19.57 9.41 10.76
C ILE A 26 -19.88 7.92 10.93
N GLY A 27 -21.07 7.59 11.44
CA GLY A 27 -21.52 6.21 11.64
C GLY A 27 -21.51 5.37 10.36
N VAL A 28 -21.95 5.95 9.23
CA VAL A 28 -21.96 5.24 7.94
C VAL A 28 -20.59 5.25 7.23
N LEU A 29 -19.79 6.30 7.43
CA LEU A 29 -18.50 6.47 6.74
C LEU A 29 -17.38 5.63 7.36
N ALA A 30 -17.36 5.42 8.68
CA ALA A 30 -16.29 4.72 9.38
C ALA A 30 -15.95 3.32 8.79
N PRO A 31 -16.91 2.39 8.58
CA PRO A 31 -16.59 1.06 8.03
C PRO A 31 -16.14 1.12 6.57
N MET A 32 -16.73 2.03 5.80
CA MET A 32 -16.38 2.24 4.40
C MET A 32 -14.94 2.77 4.26
N LEU A 33 -14.59 3.77 5.05
CA LEU A 33 -13.24 4.35 5.08
C LEU A 33 -12.20 3.30 5.45
N TYR A 34 -12.47 2.47 6.47
CA TYR A 34 -11.56 1.42 6.90
C TYR A 34 -11.20 0.46 5.75
N LYS A 35 -12.22 -0.02 5.02
CA LYS A 35 -12.04 -0.87 3.83
C LYS A 35 -11.17 -0.21 2.76
N TYR A 36 -11.41 1.07 2.46
CA TYR A 36 -10.64 1.78 1.44
C TYR A 36 -9.19 2.03 1.86
N VAL A 37 -8.93 2.31 3.12
CA VAL A 37 -7.57 2.49 3.64
C VAL A 37 -6.77 1.19 3.52
N GLU A 38 -7.33 0.05 3.93
CA GLU A 38 -6.65 -1.25 3.79
C GLU A 38 -6.40 -1.60 2.31
N LYS A 39 -7.40 -1.43 1.44
CA LYS A 39 -7.23 -1.66 -0.01
C LYS A 39 -6.15 -0.75 -0.61
N SER A 40 -6.08 0.51 -0.17
CA SER A 40 -5.04 1.45 -0.61
C SER A 40 -3.65 1.03 -0.15
N ARG A 41 -3.52 0.47 1.06
CA ARG A 41 -2.25 -0.06 1.58
C ARG A 41 -1.75 -1.22 0.73
N GLU A 42 -2.59 -2.24 0.49
CA GLU A 42 -2.21 -3.38 -0.36
C GLU A 42 -1.85 -2.93 -1.79
N SER A 43 -2.61 -1.98 -2.36
CA SER A 43 -2.27 -1.40 -3.68
C SER A 43 -0.91 -0.69 -3.70
N THR A 44 -0.56 -0.02 -2.60
CA THR A 44 0.72 0.67 -2.46
C THR A 44 1.85 -0.33 -2.29
N ASP A 45 1.63 -1.40 -1.52
CA ASP A 45 2.60 -2.48 -1.34
C ASP A 45 2.94 -3.15 -2.69
N ILE A 46 1.95 -3.40 -3.55
CA ILE A 46 2.17 -3.92 -4.92
C ILE A 46 3.04 -2.96 -5.74
N THR A 47 2.70 -1.67 -5.74
CA THR A 47 3.46 -0.66 -6.50
C THR A 47 4.89 -0.53 -5.98
N ASN A 48 5.10 -0.66 -4.67
CA ASN A 48 6.42 -0.67 -4.06
C ASN A 48 7.22 -1.91 -4.48
N LEU A 49 6.59 -3.08 -4.53
CA LEU A 49 7.22 -4.30 -5.04
C LEU A 49 7.68 -4.14 -6.50
N ASP A 50 6.84 -3.59 -7.38
CA ASP A 50 7.22 -3.33 -8.77
C ASP A 50 8.39 -2.34 -8.87
N THR A 51 8.43 -1.34 -8.00
CA THR A 51 9.56 -0.41 -7.91
C THR A 51 10.83 -1.14 -7.49
N CYS A 52 10.76 -2.03 -6.50
CA CYS A 52 11.88 -2.86 -6.07
C CYS A 52 12.38 -3.78 -7.19
N VAL A 53 11.47 -4.40 -7.96
CA VAL A 53 11.81 -5.24 -9.12
C VAL A 53 12.62 -4.42 -10.14
N ASN A 54 12.16 -3.22 -10.49
CA ASN A 54 12.86 -2.36 -11.45
C ASN A 54 14.27 -1.97 -10.96
N VAL A 55 14.42 -1.67 -9.66
CA VAL A 55 15.73 -1.35 -9.09
C VAL A 55 16.67 -2.56 -9.14
N VAL A 56 16.19 -3.74 -8.76
CA VAL A 56 17.00 -4.96 -8.80
C VAL A 56 17.38 -5.31 -10.24
N GLN A 57 16.47 -5.18 -11.21
CA GLN A 57 16.80 -5.36 -12.62
C GLN A 57 17.89 -4.40 -13.10
N ALA A 58 17.80 -3.12 -12.71
CA ALA A 58 18.83 -2.14 -13.04
C ALA A 58 20.18 -2.47 -12.39
N TYR A 59 20.17 -2.92 -11.13
CA TYR A 59 21.38 -3.33 -10.42
C TYR A 59 22.10 -4.50 -11.10
N TYR A 60 21.34 -5.47 -11.63
CA TYR A 60 21.88 -6.64 -12.34
C TYR A 60 22.02 -6.48 -13.85
N ALA A 61 21.73 -5.31 -14.42
CA ALA A 61 21.84 -5.08 -15.85
C ALA A 61 23.27 -5.29 -16.38
N ASP A 62 24.28 -4.87 -15.60
CA ASP A 62 25.69 -4.98 -15.99
C ASP A 62 26.35 -6.29 -15.51
N GLN A 63 25.89 -6.85 -14.39
CA GLN A 63 26.51 -8.03 -13.76
C GLN A 63 25.87 -9.36 -14.19
N GLY A 64 24.67 -9.32 -14.74
CA GLY A 64 23.86 -10.49 -15.04
C GLY A 64 23.16 -11.05 -13.79
N ILE A 65 21.98 -11.62 -13.98
CA ILE A 65 21.20 -12.21 -12.90
C ILE A 65 21.86 -13.53 -12.46
N PRO A 66 22.01 -13.80 -11.15
CA PRO A 66 22.53 -15.08 -10.66
C PRO A 66 21.72 -16.28 -11.21
N SER A 67 22.38 -17.43 -11.39
CA SER A 67 21.74 -18.63 -11.95
C SER A 67 20.55 -19.15 -11.13
N GLY A 68 20.52 -18.86 -9.82
CA GLY A 68 19.40 -19.17 -8.94
C GLY A 68 18.25 -18.17 -8.98
N GLY A 69 18.38 -17.08 -9.74
CA GLY A 69 17.46 -15.95 -9.74
C GLY A 69 17.60 -15.07 -8.50
N ILE A 70 16.78 -14.03 -8.44
CA ILE A 70 16.62 -13.13 -7.30
C ILE A 70 15.18 -13.23 -6.83
N THR A 71 14.95 -13.31 -5.53
CA THR A 71 13.62 -13.14 -4.94
C THR A 71 13.56 -11.84 -4.16
N ILE A 72 12.48 -11.09 -4.32
CA ILE A 72 12.18 -9.87 -3.59
C ILE A 72 10.93 -10.15 -2.78
N THR A 73 11.05 -10.13 -1.45
CA THR A 73 9.93 -10.45 -0.55
C THR A 73 9.60 -9.26 0.33
N GLY A 74 8.32 -8.91 0.40
CA GLY A 74 7.77 -7.97 1.38
C GLY A 74 6.80 -8.71 2.28
N ALA A 75 7.17 -8.92 3.54
CA ALA A 75 6.32 -9.50 4.57
C ALA A 75 5.64 -8.40 5.40
N HIS A 76 4.49 -8.69 5.99
CA HIS A 76 3.75 -7.74 6.83
C HIS A 76 4.65 -7.07 7.88
N ASP A 77 4.57 -5.74 7.93
CA ASP A 77 5.35 -4.88 8.82
C ASP A 77 6.87 -5.04 8.72
N SER A 78 7.36 -5.60 7.61
CA SER A 78 8.78 -5.72 7.28
C SER A 78 9.09 -5.00 5.96
N ASN A 79 10.29 -4.41 5.86
CA ASN A 79 10.77 -3.83 4.62
C ASN A 79 10.95 -4.92 3.54
N PHE A 80 10.99 -4.48 2.28
CA PHE A 80 11.31 -5.39 1.17
C PHE A 80 12.76 -5.84 1.24
N VAL A 81 12.98 -7.14 1.10
CA VAL A 81 14.31 -7.76 1.08
C VAL A 81 14.54 -8.48 -0.23
N ALA A 82 15.75 -8.37 -0.77
CA ALA A 82 16.21 -9.15 -1.91
C ALA A 82 17.09 -10.32 -1.44
N SER A 83 17.02 -11.45 -2.13
CA SER A 83 17.79 -12.66 -1.81
C SER A 83 18.21 -13.36 -3.12
N PRO A 84 19.43 -13.92 -3.23
CA PRO A 84 20.39 -14.22 -2.16
C PRO A 84 21.26 -13.04 -1.66
N ASN A 85 21.08 -11.85 -2.21
CA ASN A 85 21.89 -10.68 -1.91
C ASN A 85 21.04 -9.45 -1.66
N ASP A 86 21.59 -8.51 -0.89
CA ASP A 86 20.89 -7.31 -0.44
C ASP A 86 20.87 -6.20 -1.50
N ALA A 87 20.59 -6.54 -2.78
CA ALA A 87 20.62 -5.61 -3.90
C ALA A 87 19.73 -4.37 -3.70
N LEU A 88 18.64 -4.50 -2.94
CA LEU A 88 17.81 -3.35 -2.55
C LEU A 88 18.50 -2.44 -1.56
N THR A 89 19.20 -2.99 -0.57
CA THR A 89 19.97 -2.21 0.41
C THR A 89 21.16 -1.54 -0.27
N ASP A 90 21.88 -2.25 -1.13
CA ASP A 90 23.01 -1.71 -1.90
C ASP A 90 22.58 -0.54 -2.81
N ALA A 91 21.37 -0.66 -3.39
CA ALA A 91 20.76 0.40 -4.20
C ALA A 91 20.03 1.48 -3.36
N ASN A 92 20.05 1.38 -2.03
CA ASN A 92 19.34 2.26 -1.10
C ASN A 92 17.84 2.43 -1.46
N ALA A 93 17.23 1.30 -1.81
CA ALA A 93 15.88 1.16 -2.33
C ALA A 93 15.03 0.17 -1.52
N ASP A 94 15.44 -0.19 -0.31
CA ASP A 94 14.61 -0.92 0.63
C ASP A 94 13.36 -0.07 0.95
N LYS A 95 12.26 -0.37 0.26
CA LYS A 95 11.01 0.37 0.46
C LYS A 95 10.45 0.08 1.85
N SER A 96 9.72 1.07 2.35
CA SER A 96 9.06 1.02 3.66
C SER A 96 8.23 -0.24 3.84
N ALA A 97 8.15 -0.67 5.09
CA ALA A 97 7.46 -1.87 5.51
C ALA A 97 6.06 -2.05 4.88
N VAL A 98 5.79 -3.27 4.39
CA VAL A 98 4.50 -3.67 3.83
C VAL A 98 3.41 -3.48 4.88
N LYS A 99 2.31 -2.80 4.51
CA LYS A 99 1.24 -2.42 5.46
C LYS A 99 -0.02 -3.25 5.36
N GLY A 100 -0.24 -3.95 4.26
CA GLY A 100 -1.23 -5.03 4.21
C GLY A 100 -0.82 -6.19 5.10
N ALA A 101 -1.79 -6.94 5.60
CA ALA A 101 -1.56 -8.13 6.41
C ALA A 101 -1.35 -9.36 5.51
N TRP A 102 -0.26 -9.35 4.76
CA TRP A 102 0.06 -10.33 3.72
C TRP A 102 1.55 -10.33 3.39
N THR A 103 1.97 -11.33 2.62
CA THR A 103 3.32 -11.45 2.08
C THR A 103 3.24 -11.50 0.57
N ILE A 104 4.02 -10.64 -0.08
CA ILE A 104 4.16 -10.61 -1.54
C ILE A 104 5.61 -10.85 -1.92
N THR A 105 5.78 -11.61 -3.00
CA THR A 105 7.08 -11.94 -3.53
C THR A 105 7.11 -11.74 -5.04
N ALA A 106 8.18 -11.13 -5.54
CA ALA A 106 8.54 -11.17 -6.95
C ALA A 106 9.80 -12.02 -7.11
N THR A 107 9.83 -12.89 -8.12
CA THR A 107 11.02 -13.66 -8.49
C THR A 107 11.48 -13.21 -9.85
N ILE A 108 12.75 -12.88 -9.99
CA ILE A 108 13.40 -12.61 -11.26
C ILE A 108 14.30 -13.81 -11.54
N ALA A 109 13.89 -14.68 -12.47
CA ALA A 109 14.67 -15.84 -12.87
C ALA A 109 15.92 -15.42 -13.66
N ALA A 110 16.88 -16.34 -13.79
CA ALA A 110 18.15 -16.09 -14.46
C ALA A 110 18.00 -15.68 -15.95
N ASP A 111 16.89 -16.06 -16.58
CA ASP A 111 16.53 -15.67 -17.95
C ASP A 111 15.84 -14.29 -18.03
N GLY A 112 15.68 -13.60 -16.90
CA GLY A 112 14.98 -12.32 -16.80
C GLY A 112 13.46 -12.43 -16.64
N THR A 113 12.90 -13.64 -16.62
CA THR A 113 11.47 -13.85 -16.41
C THR A 113 11.08 -13.42 -15.00
N ILE A 114 10.15 -12.48 -14.89
CA ILE A 114 9.59 -12.04 -13.62
C ILE A 114 8.36 -12.88 -13.32
N THR A 115 8.21 -13.39 -12.10
CA THR A 115 6.98 -13.99 -11.60
C THR A 115 6.58 -13.36 -10.27
N TYR A 116 5.28 -13.36 -9.99
CA TYR A 116 4.74 -12.82 -8.74
C TYR A 116 4.02 -13.93 -7.98
N THR A 117 4.14 -13.93 -6.66
CA THR A 117 3.42 -14.84 -5.76
C THR A 117 2.95 -14.09 -4.52
N ASP A 118 1.85 -14.55 -3.94
CA ASP A 118 1.37 -14.10 -2.63
C ASP A 118 1.15 -15.29 -1.69
N ASP A 119 1.10 -15.01 -0.39
CA ASP A 119 0.78 -16.00 0.65
C ASP A 119 -0.73 -16.33 0.75
N GLY A 120 -1.57 -15.74 -0.10
CA GLY A 120 -3.02 -15.91 -0.12
C GLY A 120 -3.76 -15.03 0.89
N ASN A 121 -3.05 -14.37 1.81
CA ASN A 121 -3.64 -13.62 2.93
C ASN A 121 -4.12 -12.21 2.55
N GLY A 122 -3.72 -11.70 1.38
CA GLY A 122 -4.17 -10.38 0.90
C GLY A 122 -5.69 -10.27 0.91
N LYS A 123 -6.27 -9.25 1.55
CA LYS A 123 -7.73 -9.14 1.68
C LYS A 123 -8.39 -8.67 0.39
N TYR A 124 -7.73 -7.82 -0.39
CA TYR A 124 -8.30 -7.14 -1.55
C TYR A 124 -7.60 -7.46 -2.86
N TYR A 125 -6.40 -8.03 -2.81
CA TYR A 125 -5.64 -8.47 -3.98
C TYR A 125 -5.20 -9.93 -3.86
N LYS A 126 -5.00 -10.57 -5.00
CA LYS A 126 -4.41 -11.90 -5.16
C LYS A 126 -3.52 -11.92 -6.38
N VAL A 127 -2.61 -12.89 -6.47
CA VAL A 127 -1.98 -13.21 -7.74
C VAL A 127 -2.92 -14.06 -8.59
N ASP A 128 -3.07 -13.66 -9.85
CA ASP A 128 -3.71 -14.47 -10.89
C ASP A 128 -2.82 -14.51 -12.13
N GLY A 129 -2.31 -15.69 -12.45
CA GLY A 129 -1.20 -15.86 -13.37
C GLY A 129 0.04 -15.12 -12.85
N ASN A 130 0.44 -14.06 -13.55
CA ASN A 130 1.70 -13.36 -13.30
C ASN A 130 1.50 -11.87 -12.98
N LYS A 131 0.38 -11.55 -12.33
CA LYS A 131 -0.01 -10.18 -11.98
C LYS A 131 -0.90 -10.19 -10.73
N PHE A 132 -0.82 -9.10 -9.96
CA PHE A 132 -1.78 -8.85 -8.90
C PHE A 132 -3.10 -8.35 -9.49
N VAL A 133 -4.21 -8.95 -9.07
CA VAL A 133 -5.56 -8.56 -9.47
C VAL A 133 -6.43 -8.35 -8.23
N PRO A 134 -7.42 -7.44 -8.29
CA PRO A 134 -8.41 -7.32 -7.22
C PRO A 134 -9.16 -8.64 -7.00
N LYS A 135 -9.45 -8.95 -5.73
CA LYS A 135 -10.37 -10.02 -5.32
C LYS A 135 -11.83 -9.62 -5.53
#